data_AF-A0AAU7VYW4-F1
#
_entry.id   AF-A0AAU7VYW4-F1
#
_cell.length_a   1.000
_cell.length_b   1.000
_cell.length_c   1.000
_cell.angle_alpha   90.00
_cell.angle_beta   90.00
_cell.angle_gamma   90.00
#
_symmetry.space_group_name_H-M   'P 1'
#
loop_
_entity.id
_entity.type
_entity.pdbx_description
1 polymer ?
#
loop_
_entity_poly.entity_id
_entity_poly.type
_entity_poly.pdbx_seq_one_letter_code
_entity_poly.pdbx_strand_id
1 'polypeptide(L)'
;MTNRIPHGSPAGYEAGCRTRSACPHGDLSPWVTCAEASVRRRSDYRLWQLPLDQPIPRTGTVDDAPRAPEAPQPSPTASDLDAHGTLGGYRRGCHRDRLCPNWTIGRTTCAGARREYIREYRERRFRSEGHTITHGTTYGYYLGCRDRRTCPGGADAVTCSDAQAARKREIAAAAGIPPRVDPVDSLPASERVWALRAEGYSLREIARLTGCGHTTIAELAKTGSGRRSQITPETLQRILGSRVER
;
A
#
# COMPACT_ATOMS: atom_id res chain seq x y z
N MET A 1 -35.86 -15.25 -25.92
CA MET A 1 -34.85 -14.23 -26.26
C MET A 1 -33.78 -14.26 -25.18
N THR A 2 -32.62 -14.84 -25.45
CA THR A 2 -31.51 -14.93 -24.48
C THR A 2 -30.94 -13.53 -24.26
N ASN A 3 -31.21 -12.94 -23.10
CA ASN A 3 -30.67 -11.65 -22.69
C ASN A 3 -29.14 -11.79 -22.59
N ARG A 4 -28.43 -11.33 -23.61
CA ARG A 4 -26.98 -11.54 -23.73
C ARG A 4 -26.31 -10.55 -22.78
N ILE A 5 -25.81 -11.04 -21.65
CA ILE A 5 -25.16 -10.20 -20.65
C ILE A 5 -23.92 -9.54 -21.29
N PRO A 6 -23.84 -8.20 -21.30
CA PRO A 6 -22.79 -7.49 -22.03
C PRO A 6 -21.43 -7.64 -21.33
N HIS A 7 -20.39 -7.89 -22.12
CA HIS A 7 -19.02 -7.88 -21.60
C HIS A 7 -18.55 -6.44 -21.31
N GLY A 8 -17.50 -6.33 -20.48
CA GLY A 8 -17.00 -5.04 -20.02
C GLY A 8 -17.90 -4.36 -18.99
N SER A 9 -18.85 -5.11 -18.43
CA SER A 9 -19.76 -4.69 -17.36
C SER A 9 -19.53 -5.52 -16.08
N PRO A 10 -19.94 -5.00 -14.91
CA PRO A 10 -20.03 -5.78 -13.67
C PRO A 10 -20.92 -7.03 -13.78
N ALA A 11 -22.06 -6.95 -14.48
CA ALA A 11 -22.95 -8.09 -14.67
C ALA A 11 -22.27 -9.24 -15.42
N GLY A 12 -21.43 -8.93 -16.43
CA GLY A 12 -20.63 -9.92 -17.12
C GLY A 12 -19.62 -10.63 -16.21
N TYR A 13 -19.10 -9.93 -15.19
CA TYR A 13 -18.21 -10.53 -14.19
C TYR A 13 -18.96 -11.46 -13.24
N GLU A 14 -20.15 -11.05 -12.79
CA GLU A 14 -21.03 -11.85 -11.93
C GLU A 14 -21.52 -13.12 -12.65
N ALA A 15 -21.78 -13.02 -13.95
CA ALA A 15 -22.12 -14.13 -14.83
C ALA A 15 -20.97 -15.11 -15.11
N GLY A 16 -19.75 -14.82 -14.63
CA GLY A 16 -18.61 -15.76 -14.68
C GLY A 16 -17.42 -15.33 -15.53
N CYS A 17 -17.47 -14.20 -16.24
CA CYS A 17 -16.33 -13.68 -17.03
C CYS A 17 -15.28 -13.02 -16.11
N ARG A 18 -14.56 -13.83 -15.32
CA ARG A 18 -13.67 -13.35 -14.24
C ARG A 18 -12.21 -13.16 -14.64
N THR A 19 -11.77 -13.74 -15.76
CA THR A 19 -10.38 -13.69 -16.22
C THR A 19 -10.22 -12.62 -17.30
N ARG A 20 -9.19 -11.76 -17.16
CA ARG A 20 -8.89 -10.72 -18.16
C ARG A 20 -8.54 -11.30 -19.53
N SER A 21 -7.77 -12.39 -19.55
CA SER A 21 -7.26 -13.04 -20.77
C SER A 21 -8.32 -13.73 -21.62
N ALA A 22 -9.44 -14.17 -21.03
CA ALA A 22 -10.53 -14.83 -21.74
C ALA A 22 -11.71 -13.91 -22.04
N CYS A 23 -11.63 -12.63 -21.64
CA CYS A 23 -12.67 -11.66 -21.90
C CYS A 23 -12.59 -11.18 -23.36
N PRO A 24 -13.72 -11.09 -24.10
CA PRO A 24 -13.73 -10.55 -25.46
C PRO A 24 -13.20 -9.12 -25.57
N HIS A 25 -13.28 -8.34 -24.48
CA HIS A 25 -12.72 -6.99 -24.40
C HIS A 25 -11.28 -7.01 -23.87
N GLY A 26 -10.33 -7.39 -24.73
CA GLY A 26 -8.89 -7.33 -24.46
C GLY A 26 -8.32 -5.90 -24.46
N ASP A 27 -7.00 -5.78 -24.53
CA ASP A 27 -6.29 -4.49 -24.39
C ASP A 27 -6.58 -3.49 -25.53
N LEU A 28 -6.91 -3.99 -26.72
CA LEU A 28 -7.28 -3.17 -27.88
C LEU A 28 -8.75 -2.74 -27.89
N SER A 29 -9.55 -3.24 -26.95
CA SER A 29 -10.97 -2.88 -26.85
C SER A 29 -11.14 -1.49 -26.25
N PRO A 30 -12.08 -0.67 -26.78
CA PRO A 30 -12.45 0.60 -26.17
C PRO A 30 -13.16 0.42 -24.83
N TRP A 31 -13.62 -0.79 -24.51
CA TRP A 31 -14.22 -1.18 -23.24
C TRP A 31 -13.23 -1.98 -22.39
N VAL A 32 -13.33 -1.84 -21.07
CA VAL A 32 -12.54 -2.67 -20.14
C VAL A 32 -13.01 -4.12 -20.14
N THR A 33 -12.20 -5.03 -19.58
CA THR A 33 -12.65 -6.39 -19.29
C THR A 33 -13.73 -6.40 -18.19
N CYS A 34 -14.58 -7.44 -18.10
CA CYS A 34 -15.57 -7.52 -17.01
C CYS A 34 -14.92 -7.48 -15.61
N ALA A 35 -13.75 -8.11 -15.46
CA ALA A 35 -12.96 -8.07 -14.23
C ALA A 35 -12.51 -6.65 -13.88
N GLU A 36 -12.01 -5.89 -14.86
CA GLU A 36 -11.67 -4.47 -14.68
C GLU A 36 -12.90 -3.62 -14.39
N ALA A 37 -14.04 -3.89 -15.03
CA ALA A 37 -15.29 -3.19 -14.79
C ALA A 37 -15.75 -3.33 -13.34
N SER A 38 -15.72 -4.57 -12.81
CA SER A 38 -16.06 -4.85 -11.41
C SER A 38 -15.11 -4.15 -10.44
N VAL A 39 -13.81 -4.13 -10.73
CA VAL A 39 -12.81 -3.43 -9.90
C VAL A 39 -13.02 -1.91 -9.96
N ARG A 40 -13.17 -1.33 -11.14
CA ARG A 40 -13.37 0.12 -11.33
C ARG A 40 -14.63 0.60 -10.63
N ARG A 41 -15.73 -0.15 -10.73
CA ARG A 41 -16.99 0.14 -10.05
C ARG A 41 -16.87 0.19 -8.53
N ARG A 42 -16.06 -0.68 -7.93
CA ARG A 42 -15.82 -0.66 -6.47
C ARG A 42 -14.99 0.54 -6.03
N SER A 43 -14.19 1.11 -6.93
CA SER A 43 -13.28 2.23 -6.63
C SER A 43 -13.81 3.61 -7.04
N ASP A 44 -14.85 3.69 -7.89
CA ASP A 44 -15.41 4.94 -8.40
C ASP A 44 -16.93 4.98 -8.20
N TYR A 45 -17.38 5.92 -7.38
CA TYR A 45 -18.80 6.10 -7.04
C TYR A 45 -19.67 6.42 -8.26
N ARG A 46 -19.15 7.13 -9.27
CA ARG A 46 -19.91 7.47 -10.48
C ARG A 46 -20.23 6.20 -11.26
N LEU A 47 -19.27 5.28 -11.34
CA LEU A 47 -19.44 3.95 -11.96
C LEU A 47 -20.32 3.02 -11.10
N TRP A 48 -20.32 3.20 -9.78
CA TRP A 48 -21.19 2.45 -8.87
C TRP A 48 -22.68 2.73 -9.08
N GLN A 49 -23.03 3.95 -9.49
CA GLN A 49 -24.42 4.34 -9.78
C GLN A 49 -24.93 3.83 -11.14
N LEU A 50 -24.04 3.43 -12.05
CA LEU A 50 -24.47 2.92 -13.36
C LEU A 50 -25.19 1.57 -13.24
N PRO A 51 -26.09 1.22 -14.17
CA PRO A 51 -26.63 -0.13 -14.30
C PRO A 51 -25.52 -1.20 -14.32
N LEU A 52 -25.80 -2.39 -13.74
CA LEU A 52 -24.81 -3.48 -13.65
C LEU A 52 -24.41 -4.03 -15.02
N ASP A 53 -25.29 -3.94 -15.99
CA ASP A 53 -25.10 -4.31 -17.39
C ASP A 53 -24.42 -3.22 -18.22
N GLN A 54 -24.17 -2.02 -17.68
CA GLN A 54 -23.52 -0.97 -18.46
C GLN A 54 -22.02 -1.29 -18.68
N PRO A 55 -21.55 -1.36 -19.95
CA PRO A 55 -20.13 -1.49 -20.25
C PRO A 55 -19.35 -0.23 -19.85
N ILE A 56 -18.15 -0.42 -19.30
CA ILE A 56 -17.31 0.68 -18.81
C ILE A 56 -16.18 0.97 -19.83
N PRO A 57 -16.03 2.22 -20.28
CA PRO A 57 -14.98 2.57 -21.26
C PRO A 57 -13.58 2.44 -20.64
N ARG A 58 -12.61 2.00 -21.45
CA ARG A 58 -11.20 1.81 -21.06
C ARG A 58 -10.50 3.13 -20.83
N THR A 59 -10.70 4.07 -21.74
CA THR A 59 -10.16 5.44 -21.75
C THR A 59 -11.30 6.46 -21.76
N GLY A 60 -11.11 7.59 -21.07
CA GLY A 60 -12.11 8.66 -20.97
C GLY A 60 -12.77 8.76 -19.59
N THR A 61 -13.28 9.94 -19.28
CA THR A 61 -14.24 10.13 -18.19
C THR A 61 -15.57 9.54 -18.61
N VAL A 62 -16.30 8.92 -17.67
CA VAL A 62 -17.65 8.36 -17.86
C VAL A 62 -18.65 9.38 -18.43
N ASP A 63 -18.26 10.65 -18.47
CA ASP A 63 -18.96 11.80 -19.04
C ASP A 63 -19.10 11.76 -20.58
N ASP A 64 -18.30 10.95 -21.31
CA ASP A 64 -18.32 10.91 -22.80
C ASP A 64 -19.19 9.79 -23.41
N ALA A 65 -19.80 8.92 -22.60
CA ALA A 65 -20.80 7.99 -23.11
C ALA A 65 -22.07 8.77 -23.48
N PRO A 66 -22.72 8.52 -24.63
CA PRO A 66 -23.95 9.22 -24.99
C PRO A 66 -24.98 9.01 -23.89
N ARG A 67 -25.15 10.06 -23.09
CA ARG A 67 -26.14 10.13 -22.03
C ARG A 67 -27.49 10.04 -22.73
N ALA A 68 -28.30 9.03 -22.37
CA ALA A 68 -29.72 9.11 -22.66
C ALA A 68 -30.22 10.49 -22.18
N PRO A 69 -31.14 11.15 -22.91
CA PRO A 69 -31.56 12.52 -22.62
C PRO A 69 -31.85 12.66 -21.13
N GLU A 70 -31.21 13.68 -20.56
CA GLU A 70 -31.06 13.90 -19.12
C GLU A 70 -32.45 13.98 -18.48
N ALA A 71 -32.92 12.87 -17.94
CA ALA A 71 -33.98 12.89 -16.96
C ALA A 71 -33.48 13.76 -15.79
N PRO A 72 -34.32 14.66 -15.24
CA PRO A 72 -33.94 15.51 -14.13
C PRO A 72 -33.32 14.64 -13.04
N GLN A 73 -32.07 14.95 -12.67
CA GLN A 73 -31.36 14.27 -11.59
C GLN A 73 -32.29 14.27 -10.37
N PRO A 74 -32.71 13.10 -9.85
CA PRO A 74 -33.50 13.08 -8.64
C PRO A 74 -32.68 13.78 -7.56
N SER A 75 -33.31 14.74 -6.87
CA SER A 75 -32.68 15.34 -5.69
C SER A 75 -32.24 14.20 -4.76
N PRO A 76 -31.03 14.28 -4.19
CA PRO A 76 -30.53 13.22 -3.33
C PRO A 76 -31.55 12.94 -2.24
N THR A 77 -31.95 11.67 -2.09
CA THR A 77 -32.93 11.30 -1.08
C THR A 77 -32.30 11.47 0.31
N ALA A 78 -33.11 11.60 1.36
CA ALA A 78 -32.60 11.66 2.74
C ALA A 78 -31.69 10.46 3.07
N SER A 79 -32.03 9.27 2.54
CA SER A 79 -31.23 8.04 2.66
C SER A 79 -29.84 8.15 2.03
N ASP A 80 -29.74 8.84 0.88
CA ASP A 80 -28.44 9.03 0.21
C ASP A 80 -27.56 10.00 1.01
N LEU A 81 -28.14 11.08 1.53
CA LEU A 81 -27.42 12.05 2.37
C LEU A 81 -26.91 11.43 3.66
N ASP A 82 -27.67 10.54 4.30
CA ASP A 82 -27.26 9.80 5.50
C ASP A 82 -26.13 8.80 5.23
N ALA A 83 -26.00 8.31 3.99
CA ALA A 83 -24.89 7.45 3.58
C ALA A 83 -23.57 8.23 3.36
N HIS A 84 -23.64 9.57 3.26
CA HIS A 84 -22.51 10.48 3.06
C HIS A 84 -22.09 11.20 4.35
N GLY A 85 -20.87 11.75 4.36
CA GLY A 85 -20.32 12.40 5.56
C GLY A 85 -19.86 11.42 6.64
N THR A 86 -19.72 10.14 6.29
CA THR A 86 -19.24 9.08 7.18
C THR A 86 -18.03 8.37 6.60
N LEU A 87 -17.27 7.68 7.46
CA LEU A 87 -16.17 6.81 7.03
C LEU A 87 -16.68 5.66 6.14
N GLY A 88 -17.91 5.20 6.36
CA GLY A 88 -18.58 4.18 5.55
C GLY A 88 -18.80 4.65 4.11
N GLY A 89 -19.29 5.88 3.93
CA GLY A 89 -19.42 6.49 2.61
C GLY A 89 -18.07 6.64 1.88
N TYR A 90 -16.99 6.96 2.62
CA TYR A 90 -15.64 6.98 2.04
C TYR A 90 -15.20 5.59 1.57
N ARG A 91 -15.39 4.54 2.39
CA ARG A 91 -14.98 3.17 2.04
C ARG A 91 -15.73 2.60 0.83
N ARG A 92 -16.92 3.13 0.53
CA ARG A 92 -17.72 2.79 -0.66
C ARG A 92 -17.34 3.58 -1.93
N GLY A 93 -16.31 4.43 -1.88
CA GLY A 93 -15.76 5.11 -3.07
C GLY A 93 -15.97 6.63 -3.13
N CYS A 94 -16.65 7.23 -2.16
CA CYS A 94 -16.84 8.69 -2.12
C CYS A 94 -15.58 9.40 -1.60
N HIS A 95 -14.56 9.53 -2.45
CA HIS A 95 -13.22 9.99 -2.06
C HIS A 95 -12.94 11.47 -2.31
N ARG A 96 -13.76 12.17 -3.10
CA ARG A 96 -13.53 13.56 -3.51
C ARG A 96 -14.52 14.50 -2.83
N ASP A 97 -14.02 15.55 -2.17
CA ASP A 97 -14.85 16.51 -1.44
C ASP A 97 -15.88 17.18 -2.36
N ARG A 98 -15.42 17.83 -3.44
CA ARG A 98 -16.28 18.59 -4.36
C ARG A 98 -17.35 17.77 -5.08
N LEU A 99 -17.22 16.44 -5.09
CA LEU A 99 -18.19 15.53 -5.72
C LEU A 99 -19.08 14.81 -4.70
N CYS A 100 -18.89 15.07 -3.40
CA CYS A 100 -19.74 14.52 -2.36
C CYS A 100 -21.04 15.34 -2.30
N PRO A 101 -22.24 14.72 -2.25
CA PRO A 101 -23.50 15.43 -2.10
C PRO A 101 -23.52 16.39 -0.90
N ASN A 102 -22.84 16.02 0.19
CA ASN A 102 -22.71 16.88 1.37
C ASN A 102 -21.90 18.18 1.16
N TRP A 103 -21.10 18.29 0.09
CA TRP A 103 -20.27 19.47 -0.18
C TRP A 103 -21.08 20.72 -0.47
N THR A 104 -22.09 20.62 -1.33
CA THR A 104 -22.90 21.77 -1.77
C THR A 104 -23.82 22.29 -0.66
N ILE A 105 -24.22 21.42 0.26
CA ILE A 105 -25.05 21.74 1.42
C ILE A 105 -24.21 22.07 2.68
N GLY A 106 -22.89 22.22 2.53
CA GLY A 106 -21.98 22.61 3.62
C GLY A 106 -21.85 21.61 4.76
N ARG A 107 -22.27 20.36 4.58
CA ARG A 107 -22.13 19.28 5.57
C ARG A 107 -20.78 18.58 5.44
N THR A 108 -20.38 17.83 6.46
CA THR A 108 -19.18 17.00 6.42
C THR A 108 -19.23 16.04 5.22
N THR A 109 -18.21 16.07 4.38
CA THR A 109 -18.06 15.16 3.24
C THR A 109 -17.48 13.82 3.70
N CYS A 110 -17.61 12.76 2.90
CA CYS A 110 -17.00 11.47 3.21
C CYS A 110 -15.46 11.56 3.35
N ALA A 111 -14.81 12.35 2.49
CA ALA A 111 -13.38 12.60 2.57
C ALA A 111 -13.00 13.45 3.79
N GLY A 112 -13.84 14.42 4.17
CA GLY A 112 -13.76 15.18 5.41
C GLY A 112 -13.82 14.27 6.64
N ALA A 113 -14.85 13.43 6.73
CA ALA A 113 -15.03 12.45 7.80
C ALA A 113 -13.83 11.51 7.95
N ARG A 114 -13.22 11.08 6.83
CA ARG A 114 -11.97 10.30 6.89
C ARG A 114 -10.81 11.11 7.47
N ARG A 115 -10.62 12.36 7.06
CA ARG A 115 -9.55 13.21 7.59
C ARG A 115 -9.71 13.42 9.09
N GLU A 116 -10.94 13.69 9.52
CA GLU A 116 -11.31 13.83 10.93
C GLU A 116 -11.03 12.55 11.72
N TYR A 117 -11.51 11.39 11.24
CA TYR A 117 -11.20 10.10 11.85
C TYR A 117 -9.67 9.86 11.98
N ILE A 118 -8.89 10.17 10.94
CA ILE A 118 -7.42 10.02 11.00
C ILE A 118 -6.80 10.98 12.01
N ARG A 119 -7.31 12.21 12.11
CA ARG A 119 -6.87 13.21 13.08
C ARG A 119 -7.15 12.74 14.51
N GLU A 120 -8.40 12.38 14.82
CA GLU A 120 -8.79 11.84 16.12
C GLU A 120 -8.01 10.57 16.47
N TYR A 121 -7.84 9.68 15.50
CA TYR A 121 -7.02 8.48 15.68
C TYR A 121 -5.59 8.86 16.07
N ARG A 122 -4.96 9.82 15.39
CA ARG A 122 -3.60 10.29 15.73
C ARG A 122 -3.55 10.97 17.10
N GLU A 123 -4.53 11.79 17.44
CA GLU A 123 -4.60 12.50 18.73
C GLU A 123 -4.76 11.54 19.91
N ARG A 124 -5.68 10.57 19.81
CA ARG A 124 -5.81 9.50 20.81
C ARG A 124 -4.49 8.75 20.99
N ARG A 125 -3.78 8.49 19.90
CA ARG A 125 -2.49 7.80 19.91
C ARG A 125 -1.38 8.64 20.52
N PHE A 126 -1.37 9.95 20.29
CA PHE A 126 -0.45 10.87 20.94
C PHE A 126 -0.70 10.93 22.46
N ARG A 127 -1.97 10.90 22.88
CA ARG A 127 -2.38 10.84 24.29
C ARG A 127 -2.19 9.46 24.93
N SER A 128 -1.65 8.48 24.21
CA SER A 128 -1.54 7.07 24.64
C SER A 128 -2.88 6.42 24.99
N GLU A 129 -4.00 7.01 24.57
CA GLU A 129 -5.35 6.50 24.75
C GLU A 129 -5.67 5.55 23.57
N GLY A 130 -5.32 4.28 23.71
CA GLY A 130 -5.64 3.26 22.70
C GLY A 130 -5.04 1.91 23.03
N HIS A 131 -5.38 0.89 22.22
CA HIS A 131 -4.81 -0.44 22.40
C HIS A 131 -3.28 -0.39 22.40
N THR A 132 -2.69 -0.96 23.45
CA THR A 132 -1.26 -1.16 23.59
C THR A 132 -0.73 -1.83 22.33
N ILE A 133 0.29 -1.23 21.71
CA ILE A 133 0.91 -1.81 20.53
C ILE A 133 1.84 -2.91 21.00
N THR A 134 1.56 -4.14 20.59
CA THR A 134 2.57 -5.20 20.65
C THR A 134 3.61 -4.94 19.58
N HIS A 135 4.76 -4.38 19.97
CA HIS A 135 5.87 -4.09 19.07
C HIS A 135 6.58 -5.37 18.60
N GLY A 136 7.33 -5.25 17.50
CA GLY A 136 7.98 -6.39 16.83
C GLY A 136 7.04 -7.34 16.11
N THR A 137 5.79 -6.92 15.88
CA THR A 137 4.79 -7.70 15.15
C THR A 137 4.34 -6.98 13.88
N THR A 138 3.79 -7.74 12.93
CA THR A 138 3.10 -7.19 11.75
C THR A 138 1.91 -6.33 12.15
N TYR A 139 1.19 -6.73 13.21
CA TYR A 139 0.06 -5.98 13.75
C TYR A 139 0.47 -4.58 14.23
N GLY A 140 1.61 -4.47 14.93
CA GLY A 140 2.15 -3.18 15.35
C GLY A 140 2.46 -2.23 14.18
N TYR A 141 2.84 -2.77 13.02
CA TYR A 141 3.05 -1.99 11.80
C TYR A 141 1.74 -1.42 11.24
N TYR A 142 0.68 -2.23 11.21
CA TYR A 142 -0.65 -1.80 10.78
C TYR A 142 -1.27 -0.76 11.72
N LEU A 143 -0.95 -0.84 13.01
CA LEU A 143 -1.31 0.15 14.01
C LEU A 143 -0.49 1.45 13.96
N GLY A 144 0.46 1.57 13.01
CA GLY A 144 1.15 2.83 12.70
C GLY A 144 2.62 2.91 13.16
N CYS A 145 3.16 1.90 13.82
CA CYS A 145 4.58 1.85 14.17
C CYS A 145 5.41 1.45 12.93
N ARG A 146 5.75 2.44 12.10
CA ARG A 146 6.44 2.24 10.81
C ARG A 146 7.89 2.68 10.79
N ASP A 147 8.29 3.55 11.71
CA ASP A 147 9.67 4.01 11.78
C ASP A 147 10.53 3.00 12.56
N ARG A 148 11.54 2.45 11.87
CA ARG A 148 12.48 1.49 12.45
C ARG A 148 13.35 2.10 13.55
N ARG A 149 13.60 3.42 13.49
CA ARG A 149 14.53 4.11 14.40
C ARG A 149 13.90 4.42 15.75
N THR A 150 12.59 4.60 15.78
CA THR A 150 11.81 4.95 16.97
C THR A 150 10.97 3.79 17.49
N CYS A 151 10.96 2.66 16.78
CA CYS A 151 10.31 1.44 17.25
C CYS A 151 11.11 0.84 18.42
N PRO A 152 10.49 0.58 19.59
CA PRO A 152 11.17 -0.07 20.71
C PRO A 152 11.51 -1.55 20.44
N GLY A 153 10.98 -2.14 19.36
CA GLY A 153 11.15 -3.55 19.04
C GLY A 153 10.27 -4.48 19.87
N GLY A 154 10.17 -5.74 19.45
CA GLY A 154 9.56 -6.83 20.23
C GLY A 154 10.60 -7.53 21.12
N ALA A 155 10.23 -8.69 21.69
CA ALA A 155 11.11 -9.50 22.55
C ALA A 155 12.45 -9.84 21.87
N ASP A 156 12.43 -10.12 20.57
CA ASP A 156 13.63 -10.47 19.78
C ASP A 156 14.34 -9.24 19.18
N ALA A 157 14.09 -8.03 19.69
CA ALA A 157 14.56 -6.75 19.13
C ALA A 157 14.13 -6.47 17.68
N VAL A 158 13.28 -7.31 17.09
CA VAL A 158 12.68 -7.12 15.76
C VAL A 158 11.76 -5.91 15.78
N THR A 159 11.89 -5.01 14.82
CA THR A 159 10.97 -3.86 14.70
C THR A 159 9.68 -4.27 13.97
N CYS A 160 8.58 -3.54 14.19
CA CYS A 160 7.33 -3.80 13.48
C CYS A 160 7.50 -3.77 11.94
N SER A 161 8.36 -2.88 11.44
CA SER A 161 8.70 -2.77 10.02
C SER A 161 9.53 -3.94 9.51
N ASP A 162 10.36 -4.56 10.35
CA ASP A 162 11.11 -5.76 9.99
C ASP A 162 10.21 -7.00 9.98
N ALA A 163 9.34 -7.14 10.99
CA ALA A 163 8.31 -8.18 11.02
C ALA A 163 7.40 -8.12 9.78
N GLN A 164 6.96 -6.92 9.38
CA GLN A 164 6.18 -6.74 8.15
C GLN A 164 6.97 -7.06 6.88
N ALA A 165 8.25 -6.73 6.83
CA ALA A 165 9.10 -7.07 5.69
C ALA A 165 9.30 -8.60 5.58
N ALA A 166 9.51 -9.29 6.71
CA ALA A 166 9.59 -10.75 6.76
C ALA A 166 8.29 -11.40 6.28
N ARG A 167 7.13 -10.94 6.77
CA ARG A 167 5.83 -11.44 6.33
C ARG A 167 5.58 -11.26 4.83
N LYS A 168 5.97 -10.11 4.26
CA LYS A 168 5.88 -9.89 2.81
C LYS A 168 6.74 -10.87 2.03
N ARG A 169 7.92 -11.21 2.53
CA ARG A 169 8.80 -12.22 1.93
C ARG A 169 8.16 -13.61 1.98
N GLU A 170 7.58 -14.00 3.10
CA GLU A 170 6.84 -15.28 3.21
C GLU A 170 5.68 -15.36 2.20
N ILE A 171 4.88 -14.30 2.07
CA ILE A 171 3.78 -14.25 1.11
C ILE A 171 4.29 -14.34 -0.33
N ALA A 172 5.37 -13.63 -0.65
CA ALA A 172 6.00 -13.70 -1.97
C ALA A 172 6.52 -15.11 -2.28
N ALA A 173 7.18 -15.76 -1.32
CA ALA A 173 7.66 -17.13 -1.45
C ALA A 173 6.50 -18.11 -1.64
N ALA A 174 5.41 -17.99 -0.87
CA ALA A 174 4.21 -18.80 -1.02
C ALA A 174 3.51 -18.59 -2.38
N ALA A 175 3.67 -17.40 -2.98
CA ALA A 175 3.19 -17.09 -4.33
C ALA A 175 4.17 -17.51 -5.44
N GLY A 176 5.30 -18.16 -5.11
CA GLY A 176 6.33 -18.57 -6.07
C GLY A 176 7.09 -17.40 -6.70
N ILE A 177 7.08 -16.22 -6.06
CA ILE A 177 7.83 -15.05 -6.53
C ILE A 177 9.23 -15.10 -5.91
N PRO A 178 10.28 -15.47 -6.67
CA PRO A 178 11.63 -15.51 -6.13
C PRO A 178 12.12 -14.10 -5.80
N PRO A 179 12.90 -13.92 -4.71
CA PRO A 179 13.60 -12.67 -4.49
C PRO A 179 14.57 -12.41 -5.65
N ARG A 180 14.76 -11.13 -6.00
CA ARG A 180 15.72 -10.74 -7.05
C ARG A 180 17.16 -11.16 -6.72
N VAL A 181 17.48 -11.19 -5.43
CA VAL A 181 18.75 -11.64 -4.86
C VAL A 181 18.43 -12.26 -3.51
N ASP A 182 18.95 -13.45 -3.22
CA ASP A 182 18.79 -14.09 -1.91
C ASP A 182 19.58 -13.31 -0.86
N PRO A 183 18.92 -12.69 0.13
CA PRO A 183 19.61 -11.97 1.18
C PRO A 183 20.34 -12.92 2.13
N VAL A 184 21.53 -12.53 2.56
CA VAL A 184 22.37 -13.26 3.52
C VAL A 184 22.41 -12.56 4.86
N ASP A 185 22.77 -13.29 5.91
CA ASP A 185 22.98 -12.74 7.25
C ASP A 185 24.06 -11.65 7.22
N SER A 186 23.74 -10.51 7.83
CA SER A 186 24.64 -9.37 7.90
C SER A 186 25.54 -9.36 9.13
N LEU A 187 25.41 -10.32 10.06
CA LEU A 187 26.23 -10.39 11.26
C LEU A 187 27.74 -10.33 10.96
N PRO A 188 28.31 -11.11 10.02
CA PRO A 188 29.75 -11.04 9.74
C PRO A 188 30.18 -9.68 9.19
N ALA A 189 29.32 -9.03 8.40
CA ALA A 189 29.58 -7.68 7.90
C ALA A 189 29.54 -6.64 9.04
N SER A 190 28.60 -6.76 9.97
CA SER A 190 28.53 -5.91 11.16
C SER A 190 29.78 -6.05 12.03
N GLU A 191 30.23 -7.28 12.29
CA GLU A 191 31.47 -7.54 13.05
C GLU A 191 32.69 -6.91 12.39
N ARG A 192 32.82 -7.04 11.06
CA ARG A 192 33.91 -6.40 10.33
C ARG A 192 33.86 -4.87 10.38
N VAL A 193 32.67 -4.28 10.25
CA VAL A 193 32.48 -2.82 10.40
C VAL A 193 32.87 -2.38 11.81
N TRP A 194 32.54 -3.14 12.86
CA TRP A 194 32.93 -2.83 14.23
C TRP A 194 34.44 -2.95 14.44
N ALA A 195 35.10 -3.96 13.88
CA ALA A 195 36.55 -4.10 13.91
C ALA A 195 37.25 -2.88 13.26
N LEU A 196 36.81 -2.47 12.07
CA LEU A 196 37.35 -1.29 11.38
C LEU A 196 37.15 0.00 12.19
N ARG A 197 36.02 0.12 12.91
CA ARG A 197 35.80 1.26 13.81
C ARG A 197 36.74 1.24 15.02
N ALA A 198 37.01 0.07 15.58
CA ALA A 198 37.97 -0.08 16.68
C ALA A 198 39.40 0.25 16.23
N GLU A 199 39.73 0.03 14.95
CA GLU A 199 41.00 0.43 14.32
C GLU A 199 41.09 1.95 14.02
N GLY A 200 40.02 2.70 14.26
CA GLY A 200 39.98 4.17 14.14
C GLY A 200 39.32 4.71 12.87
N TYR A 201 38.80 3.86 11.98
CA TYR A 201 38.15 4.32 10.75
C TYR A 201 36.78 4.94 11.02
N SER A 202 36.52 6.10 10.40
CA SER A 202 35.19 6.71 10.37
C SER A 202 34.23 5.94 9.45
N LEU A 203 32.91 6.07 9.68
CA LEU A 203 31.90 5.42 8.82
C LEU A 203 32.03 5.83 7.34
N ARG A 204 32.47 7.07 7.07
CA ARG A 204 32.70 7.58 5.72
C ARG A 204 33.92 6.94 5.07
N GLU A 205 34.99 6.71 5.83
CA GLU A 205 36.17 5.96 5.37
C GLU A 205 35.83 4.50 5.09
N ILE A 206 35.10 3.84 5.99
CA ILE A 206 34.66 2.46 5.80
C ILE A 206 33.78 2.32 4.55
N ALA A 207 32.85 3.25 4.33
CA ALA A 207 32.01 3.29 3.12
C ALA A 207 32.85 3.41 1.84
N ARG A 208 33.88 4.27 1.85
CA ARG A 208 34.81 4.43 0.74
C ARG A 208 35.69 3.19 0.51
N LEU A 209 36.25 2.62 1.59
CA LEU A 209 37.10 1.43 1.57
C LEU A 209 36.36 0.20 1.00
N THR A 210 35.09 0.04 1.38
CA THR A 210 34.26 -1.11 0.97
C THR A 210 33.48 -0.85 -0.33
N GLY A 211 33.49 0.38 -0.85
CA GLY A 211 32.62 0.77 -1.97
C GLY A 211 31.12 0.62 -1.69
N CYS A 212 30.73 0.59 -0.41
CA CYS A 212 29.35 0.46 0.03
C CYS A 212 28.75 1.84 0.38
N GLY A 213 27.42 1.97 0.23
CA GLY A 213 26.75 3.21 0.58
C GLY A 213 26.87 3.55 2.07
N HIS A 214 27.08 4.84 2.39
CA HIS A 214 27.23 5.32 3.77
C HIS A 214 26.08 4.89 4.69
N THR A 215 24.83 4.91 4.19
CA THR A 215 23.66 4.46 4.95
C THR A 215 23.74 2.98 5.32
N THR A 216 24.22 2.13 4.43
CA THR A 216 24.39 0.69 4.70
C THR A 216 25.41 0.48 5.81
N ILE A 217 26.57 1.16 5.74
CA ILE A 217 27.59 1.07 6.79
C ILE A 217 27.07 1.61 8.13
N ALA A 218 26.34 2.72 8.12
CA ALA A 218 25.74 3.29 9.32
C ALA A 218 24.70 2.36 9.97
N GLU A 219 23.91 1.63 9.18
CA GLU A 219 22.95 0.64 9.71
C GLU A 219 23.64 -0.60 10.28
N LEU A 220 24.74 -1.06 9.66
CA LEU A 220 25.53 -2.20 10.15
C LEU A 220 26.32 -1.88 11.43
N ALA A 221 26.68 -0.60 11.63
CA ALA A 221 27.41 -0.15 12.81
C ALA A 221 26.53 -0.03 14.07
N LYS A 222 25.20 -0.08 13.96
CA LYS A 222 24.27 0.01 15.10
C LYS A 222 24.27 -1.28 15.93
N THR A 223 24.05 -1.13 17.23
CA THR A 223 23.74 -2.22 18.16
C THR A 223 22.23 -2.28 18.44
N GLY A 224 21.70 -3.47 18.74
CA GLY A 224 20.30 -3.67 19.16
C GLY A 224 19.24 -3.46 18.06
N SER A 225 18.04 -3.04 18.49
CA SER A 225 16.87 -2.82 17.63
C SER A 225 17.14 -1.67 16.64
N GLY A 226 17.22 -2.00 15.35
CA GLY A 226 17.58 -1.06 14.29
C GLY A 226 18.88 -1.40 13.56
N ARG A 227 19.58 -2.47 13.98
CA ARG A 227 20.60 -3.14 13.18
C ARG A 227 19.95 -3.79 11.97
N ARG A 228 20.55 -3.61 10.80
CA ARG A 228 20.15 -4.38 9.61
C ARG A 228 20.46 -5.85 9.84
N SER A 229 19.51 -6.74 9.59
CA SER A 229 19.67 -8.19 9.78
C SER A 229 20.04 -8.94 8.50
N GLN A 230 19.89 -8.30 7.33
CA GLN A 230 20.10 -8.92 6.03
C GLN A 230 20.69 -7.94 5.02
N ILE A 231 21.64 -8.42 4.22
CA ILE A 231 22.31 -7.69 3.12
C ILE A 231 22.41 -8.55 1.87
N THR A 232 22.79 -7.96 0.73
CA THR A 232 23.07 -8.75 -0.48
C THR A 232 24.42 -9.45 -0.37
N PRO A 233 24.62 -10.60 -1.04
CA PRO A 233 25.91 -11.30 -1.06
C PRO A 233 27.06 -10.41 -1.53
N GLU A 234 26.85 -9.56 -2.52
CA GLU A 234 27.88 -8.64 -3.03
C GLU A 234 28.28 -7.60 -1.97
N THR A 235 27.31 -7.13 -1.18
CA THR A 235 27.58 -6.21 -0.07
C THR A 235 28.42 -6.90 1.01
N LEU A 236 28.07 -8.14 1.35
CA LEU A 236 28.83 -8.94 2.31
C LEU A 236 30.28 -9.14 1.83
N GLN A 237 30.46 -9.57 0.57
CA GLN A 237 31.77 -9.80 -0.01
C GLN A 237 32.64 -8.54 -0.05
N ARG A 238 32.07 -7.39 -0.42
CA ARG A 238 32.79 -6.11 -0.42
C ARG A 238 33.28 -5.70 0.96
N ILE A 239 32.47 -5.91 2.00
CA ILE A 239 32.82 -5.57 3.38
C ILE A 239 33.86 -6.53 3.94
N LEU A 240 33.73 -7.83 3.69
CA LEU A 240 34.71 -8.82 4.15
C LEU A 240 36.03 -8.75 3.39
N GLY A 241 35.98 -8.43 2.09
CA GLY A 241 37.15 -8.35 1.21
C GLY A 241 37.97 -7.06 1.35
N SER A 242 37.49 -6.06 2.10
CA SER A 242 38.22 -4.81 2.26
C SER A 242 39.47 -5.01 3.13
N ARG A 243 40.64 -4.92 2.49
CA ARG A 243 41.95 -4.96 3.16
C ARG A 243 42.33 -3.58 3.68
N VAL A 244 43.01 -3.58 4.81
CA VAL A 244 43.55 -2.38 5.45
C VAL A 244 44.96 -2.19 4.90
N GLU A 245 45.13 -1.29 3.93
CA GLU A 245 46.44 -0.83 3.50
C GLU A 245 46.76 0.43 4.31
N ARG A 246 47.73 0.34 5.22
CA ARG A 246 48.34 1.48 5.89
C ARG A 246 49.70 1.74 5.28
#